data_AF-A0A950MZY0-F1
#
_entry.id   AF-A0A950MZY0-F1
#
_cell.length_a   1.000
_cell.length_b   1.000
_cell.length_c   1.000
_cell.angle_alpha   90.00
_cell.angle_beta   90.00
_cell.angle_gamma   90.00
#
_symmetry.space_group_name_H-M   'P 1'
#
loop_
_entity.id
_entity.type
_entity.pdbx_description
1 polymer ?
#
loop_
_entity_poly.entity_id
_entity_poly.type
_entity_poly.pdbx_seq_one_letter_code
_entity_poly.pdbx_strand_id
1 'polypeptide(L)'
;MDIRASRTPAAAARRRLDAVAALSGWRLYPESAVTLPGGWLLAGRSGLDRKVAVGYPAGKKPRWAASLRGTTASLDGDDVLLLDATHGTLVALREALPFLQPRPTGKTPSFGFG
;
A
#
# COMPACT_ATOMS: atom_id res chain seq x y z
N MET A 1 -6.50 -15.75 -8.46
CA MET A 1 -7.31 -15.35 -7.29
C MET A 1 -7.42 -13.83 -7.32
N ASP A 2 -8.61 -13.29 -7.58
CA ASP A 2 -8.81 -11.84 -7.64
C ASP A 2 -8.65 -11.22 -6.25
N ILE A 3 -7.62 -10.40 -6.08
CA ILE A 3 -7.42 -9.64 -4.85
C ILE A 3 -8.39 -8.45 -4.88
N ARG A 4 -9.42 -8.52 -4.04
CA ARG A 4 -10.37 -7.43 -3.85
C ARG A 4 -9.85 -6.49 -2.78
N ALA A 5 -9.61 -5.25 -3.18
CA ALA A 5 -9.35 -4.15 -2.25
C ALA A 5 -10.65 -3.71 -1.60
N SER A 6 -10.60 -3.43 -0.30
CA SER A 6 -11.67 -2.73 0.41
C SER A 6 -11.10 -1.50 1.11
N ARG A 7 -11.94 -0.47 1.23
CA ARG A 7 -11.58 0.73 1.98
C ARG A 7 -11.36 0.34 3.44
N THR A 8 -10.24 0.76 4.02
CA THR A 8 -10.00 0.55 5.45
C THR A 8 -10.98 1.41 6.27
N PRO A 9 -11.65 0.88 7.31
CA PRO A 9 -12.50 1.67 8.20
C PRO A 9 -11.74 2.87 8.78
N ALA A 10 -12.39 4.04 8.86
CA ALA A 10 -11.72 5.31 9.15
C ALA A 10 -10.89 5.30 10.44
N ALA A 11 -11.41 4.72 11.53
CA ALA A 11 -10.70 4.61 12.80
C ALA A 11 -9.45 3.71 12.70
N ALA A 12 -9.55 2.57 12.01
CA ALA A 12 -8.43 1.67 11.79
C ALA A 12 -7.38 2.29 10.85
N ALA A 13 -7.82 2.99 9.80
CA ALA A 13 -6.94 3.72 8.90
C ALA A 13 -6.16 4.79 9.67
N ARG A 14 -6.85 5.58 10.51
CA ARG A 14 -6.21 6.65 11.30
C ARG A 14 -5.15 6.11 12.24
N ARG A 15 -5.46 5.06 13.01
CA ARG A 15 -4.47 4.42 13.90
C ARG A 15 -3.24 3.93 13.15
N ARG A 16 -3.42 3.27 12.00
CA ARG A 16 -2.30 2.79 11.17
C ARG A 16 -1.46 3.94 10.61
N LEU A 17 -2.12 5.01 10.15
CA LEU A 17 -1.43 6.20 9.64
C LEU A 17 -0.56 6.83 10.73
N ASP A 18 -1.14 7.10 11.91
CA ASP A 18 -0.41 7.75 13.00
C ASP A 18 0.79 6.89 13.46
N ALA A 19 0.58 5.57 13.56
CA ALA A 19 1.63 4.64 13.94
C ALA A 19 2.76 4.51 12.90
N VAL A 20 2.43 4.39 11.61
CA VAL A 20 3.45 4.32 10.55
C VAL A 20 4.17 5.65 10.40
N ALA A 21 3.47 6.79 10.57
CA ALA A 21 4.10 8.10 10.54
C ALA A 21 5.10 8.28 11.68
N ALA A 22 4.73 7.88 12.90
CA ALA A 22 5.63 7.91 14.05
C ALA A 22 6.86 6.99 13.87
N LEU A 23 6.65 5.81 13.29
CA LEU A 23 7.70 4.83 13.04
C LEU A 23 8.69 5.26 11.95
N SER A 24 8.19 5.84 10.86
CA SER A 24 8.98 6.09 9.63
C SER A 24 9.38 7.54 9.43
N GLY A 25 8.76 8.47 10.16
CA GLY A 25 8.88 9.91 9.93
C GLY A 25 8.21 10.39 8.63
N TRP A 26 7.41 9.54 7.96
CA TRP A 26 6.79 9.88 6.68
C TRP A 26 5.54 10.72 6.84
N ARG A 27 5.28 11.55 5.82
CA ARG A 27 3.95 12.14 5.62
C ARG A 27 3.09 11.15 4.83
N LEU A 28 2.06 10.60 5.46
CA LEU A 28 1.16 9.63 4.84
C LEU A 28 -0.11 10.28 4.27
N TYR A 29 -0.72 9.61 3.30
CA TYR A 29 -1.96 10.04 2.63
C TYR A 29 -3.15 9.26 3.18
N PRO A 30 -4.08 9.87 3.94
CA PRO A 30 -5.19 9.14 4.56
C PRO A 30 -6.09 8.39 3.56
N GLU A 31 -6.31 8.98 2.39
CA GLU A 31 -7.09 8.44 1.29
C GLU A 31 -6.46 7.20 0.63
N SER A 32 -5.17 6.96 0.86
CA SER A 32 -4.45 5.82 0.30
C SER A 32 -4.60 4.53 1.11
N ALA A 33 -5.32 4.57 2.23
CA ALA A 33 -5.46 3.42 3.11
C ALA A 33 -6.35 2.32 2.51
N VAL A 34 -5.74 1.20 2.17
CA VAL A 34 -6.41 0.06 1.55
C VAL A 34 -6.20 -1.21 2.39
N THR A 35 -7.28 -1.96 2.61
CA THR A 35 -7.21 -3.31 3.17
C THR A 35 -7.24 -4.33 2.03
N LEU A 36 -6.40 -5.35 2.14
CA LEU A 36 -6.26 -6.44 1.18
C LEU A 36 -6.34 -7.79 1.93
N PRO A 37 -6.62 -8.91 1.23
CA PRO A 37 -6.52 -10.23 1.85
C PRO A 37 -5.13 -10.44 2.45
N GLY A 38 -5.08 -10.63 3.77
CA GLY A 38 -3.84 -10.87 4.51
C GLY A 38 -2.96 -9.65 4.77
N GLY A 39 -3.44 -8.42 4.52
CA GLY A 39 -2.64 -7.24 4.83
C GLY A 39 -3.31 -5.90 4.52
N TRP A 40 -2.53 -4.84 4.54
CA TRP A 40 -2.96 -3.49 4.23
C TRP A 40 -1.83 -2.69 3.57
N LEU A 41 -2.22 -1.58 2.93
CA LEU A 41 -1.34 -0.70 2.18
C LEU A 41 -1.62 0.76 2.55
N LEU A 42 -0.55 1.54 2.71
CA LEU A 42 -0.58 2.99 2.85
C LEU A 42 0.46 3.59 1.89
N ALA A 43 0.14 4.72 1.27
CA ALA A 43 1.09 5.53 0.52
C ALA A 43 1.47 6.79 1.32
N GLY A 44 2.66 7.31 1.04
CA GLY A 44 3.16 8.53 1.65
C GLY A 44 4.39 9.07 0.96
N ARG A 45 5.11 9.93 1.67
CA ARG A 45 6.36 10.53 1.20
C ARG A 45 7.33 10.83 2.35
N SER A 46 8.61 10.85 2.03
CA SER A 46 9.67 11.45 2.85
C SER A 46 10.39 12.48 1.99
N GLY A 47 10.26 13.78 2.32
CA GLY A 47 10.71 14.84 1.42
C GLY A 47 10.05 14.75 0.04
N LEU A 48 10.85 14.65 -1.02
CA LEU A 48 10.37 14.46 -2.40
C LEU A 48 10.11 12.99 -2.76
N ASP A 49 10.63 12.05 -1.96
CA ASP A 49 10.57 10.63 -2.27
C ASP A 49 9.21 10.04 -1.91
N ARG A 50 8.60 9.37 -2.88
CA ARG A 50 7.35 8.63 -2.69
C ARG A 50 7.65 7.31 -1.96
N LYS A 51 6.81 6.98 -0.98
CA LYS A 51 6.98 5.81 -0.12
C LYS A 51 5.69 5.00 -0.03
N VAL A 52 5.83 3.72 0.30
CA VAL A 52 4.71 2.79 0.46
C VAL A 52 4.96 1.94 1.71
N ALA A 53 3.96 1.80 2.57
CA ALA A 53 3.99 0.88 3.70
C ALA A 53 3.02 -0.27 3.46
N VAL A 54 3.49 -1.49 3.67
CA VAL A 54 2.69 -2.71 3.55
C VAL A 54 2.71 -3.43 4.90
N GLY A 55 1.56 -3.53 5.56
CA GLY A 55 1.46 -4.27 6.82
C GLY A 55 0.73 -5.59 6.69
N TYR A 56 1.13 -6.56 7.49
CA TYR A 56 0.54 -7.89 7.55
C TYR A 56 0.83 -8.53 8.92
N PRO A 57 0.04 -9.54 9.36
CA PRO A 57 0.30 -10.21 10.63
C PRO A 57 1.72 -10.77 10.69
N ALA A 58 2.38 -10.68 11.85
CA ALA A 58 3.77 -11.10 12.01
C ALA A 58 4.03 -12.52 11.48
N GLY A 59 5.07 -12.67 10.66
CA GLY A 59 5.45 -13.94 10.03
C GLY A 59 4.48 -14.46 8.96
N LYS A 60 3.37 -13.76 8.68
CA LYS A 60 2.34 -14.17 7.71
C LYS A 60 2.32 -13.25 6.49
N LYS A 61 3.50 -13.03 5.89
CA LYS A 61 3.64 -12.20 4.68
C LYS A 61 2.73 -12.73 3.57
N PRO A 62 1.78 -11.93 3.06
CA PRO A 62 0.84 -12.40 2.07
C PRO A 62 1.53 -12.64 0.72
N ARG A 63 1.05 -13.64 -0.03
CA ARG A 63 1.65 -14.06 -1.30
C ARG A 63 1.81 -12.92 -2.31
N TRP A 64 0.86 -11.98 -2.33
CA TRP A 64 0.90 -10.83 -3.23
C TRP A 64 2.00 -9.82 -2.90
N ALA A 65 2.51 -9.82 -1.66
CA ALA A 65 3.62 -8.98 -1.23
C ALA A 65 4.97 -9.72 -1.28
N ALA A 66 5.00 -11.00 -1.68
CA ALA A 66 6.17 -11.86 -1.53
C ALA A 66 7.42 -11.34 -2.28
N SER A 67 7.23 -10.70 -3.43
CA SER A 67 8.32 -10.11 -4.23
C SER A 67 8.78 -8.74 -3.72
N LEU A 68 8.02 -8.08 -2.84
CA LEU A 68 8.38 -6.76 -2.31
C LEU A 68 9.58 -6.85 -1.36
N ARG A 69 10.46 -5.86 -1.45
CA ARG A 69 11.72 -5.75 -0.68
C ARG A 69 11.83 -4.35 -0.12
N GLY A 70 12.15 -4.26 1.17
CA GLY A 70 12.26 -3.00 1.91
C GLY A 70 12.68 -3.27 3.34
N THR A 71 12.60 -2.23 4.17
CA THR A 71 12.92 -2.34 5.59
C THR A 71 11.71 -2.85 6.35
N THR A 72 11.86 -3.97 7.05
CA THR A 72 10.80 -4.49 7.92
C THR A 72 10.93 -3.87 9.31
N ALA A 73 9.80 -3.45 9.85
CA ALA A 73 9.64 -3.03 11.23
C ALA A 73 8.43 -3.74 11.84
N SER A 74 8.35 -3.82 13.17
CA SER A 74 7.21 -4.41 13.86
C SER A 74 6.33 -3.32 14.46
N LEU A 75 5.02 -3.50 14.36
CA LEU A 75 4.01 -2.58 14.89
C LEU A 75 2.82 -3.36 15.44
N ASP A 76 2.56 -3.29 16.75
CA ASP A 76 1.41 -3.91 17.41
C ASP A 76 1.20 -5.41 17.07
N GLY A 77 2.28 -6.17 16.85
CA GLY A 77 2.22 -7.59 16.47
C GLY A 77 2.01 -7.85 14.97
N ASP A 78 1.96 -6.80 14.15
CA ASP A 78 2.09 -6.86 12.69
C ASP A 78 3.54 -6.60 12.26
N ASP A 79 3.94 -7.20 11.14
CA ASP A 79 5.11 -6.79 10.39
C ASP A 79 4.70 -5.70 9.39
N VAL A 80 5.49 -4.63 9.32
CA VAL A 80 5.32 -3.51 8.40
C VAL A 80 6.55 -3.39 7.53
N LEU A 81 6.36 -3.61 6.23
CA LEU A 81 7.39 -3.43 5.21
C LEU A 81 7.34 -1.99 4.69
N LEU A 82 8.40 -1.24 4.95
CA LEU A 82 8.62 0.12 4.49
C LEU A 82 9.38 0.10 3.17
N LEU A 83 8.76 0.63 2.11
CA LEU A 83 9.22 0.55 0.74
C LEU A 83 9.44 1.94 0.15
N ASP A 84 10.50 2.06 -0.65
CA ASP A 84 10.60 3.14 -1.64
C ASP A 84 9.69 2.83 -2.82
N ALA A 85 8.93 3.84 -3.27
CA ALA A 85 8.03 3.72 -4.41
C ALA A 85 8.80 3.84 -5.74
N THR A 86 9.86 3.03 -5.90
CA THR A 86 10.63 2.92 -7.14
C THR A 86 9.78 2.34 -8.26
N HIS A 87 10.24 2.46 -9.51
CA HIS A 87 9.58 1.83 -10.64
C HIS A 87 9.36 0.32 -10.41
N GLY A 88 10.38 -0.40 -9.94
CA GLY A 88 10.29 -1.84 -9.67
C GLY A 88 9.24 -2.19 -8.60
N THR A 89 9.21 -1.44 -7.49
CA THR A 89 8.20 -1.61 -6.44
C THR A 89 6.79 -1.40 -7.00
N LEU A 90 6.60 -0.34 -7.79
CA LEU A 90 5.28 -0.01 -8.34
C LEU A 90 4.82 -0.99 -9.42
N VAL A 91 5.75 -1.56 -10.19
CA VAL A 91 5.44 -2.64 -11.15
C VAL A 91 5.01 -3.90 -10.39
N ALA A 92 5.78 -4.33 -9.38
CA ALA A 92 5.44 -5.49 -8.57
C ALA A 92 4.07 -5.34 -7.89
N LEU A 93 3.76 -4.14 -7.38
CA LEU A 93 2.43 -3.84 -6.83
C LEU A 93 1.34 -3.90 -7.90
N ARG A 94 1.57 -3.39 -9.12
CA ARG A 94 0.60 -3.46 -10.22
C ARG A 94 0.34 -4.90 -10.66
N GLU A 95 1.37 -5.73 -10.78
CA GLU A 95 1.23 -7.15 -11.10
C GLU A 95 0.42 -7.89 -10.03
N ALA A 96 0.66 -7.56 -8.76
CA ALA A 96 -0.01 -8.18 -7.63
C ALA A 96 -1.44 -7.69 -7.41
N LEU A 97 -1.74 -6.42 -7.72
CA LEU A 97 -2.98 -5.74 -7.34
C LEU A 97 -3.75 -5.25 -8.59
N PRO A 98 -4.78 -5.98 -9.04
CA PRO A 98 -5.48 -5.71 -10.31
C PRO A 98 -6.17 -4.34 -10.42
N PHE A 99 -6.40 -3.64 -9.31
CA PHE A 99 -7.00 -2.30 -9.32
C PHE A 99 -5.99 -1.18 -9.59
N LEU A 100 -4.68 -1.48 -9.50
CA LEU A 100 -3.61 -0.55 -9.86
C LEU A 100 -3.24 -0.63 -11.35
N GLN A 101 -3.72 -1.66 -12.04
CA GLN A 101 -3.48 -1.84 -13.47
C GLN A 101 -4.35 -0.89 -14.27
N PRO A 102 -3.81 -0.25 -15.32
CA PRO A 102 -4.64 0.44 -16.30
C PRO A 102 -5.72 -0.51 -16.85
N ARG A 103 -6.96 -0.02 -16.93
CA ARG A 103 -8.07 -0.75 -17.53
C ARG A 103 -8.65 0.05 -18.68
N PRO A 104 -9.04 -0.61 -19.78
CA PRO A 104 -9.78 0.06 -20.85
C PRO A 104 -11.07 0.69 -20.28
N THR A 105 -11.35 1.93 -20.66
CA THR A 105 -12.55 2.67 -20.24
C THR A 105 -13.81 2.26 -21.04
N GLY A 106 -13.63 1.59 -22.17
CA GLY A 106 -14.71 1.13 -23.03
C GLY A 106 -15.42 2.28 -23.76
N LYS A 107 -16.76 2.24 -23.82
CA LYS A 107 -17.58 3.25 -24.51
C LYS A 107 -17.99 4.43 -23.62
N THR A 108 -17.59 4.43 -22.35
CA THR A 108 -17.96 5.46 -21.38
C THR A 108 -17.09 6.71 -21.58
N PRO A 109 -17.65 7.93 -21.42
CA PRO A 109 -16.83 9.15 -21.46
C PRO A 109 -15.67 9.07 -20.48
N SER A 110 -14.49 9.52 -20.92
CA SER A 110 -13.28 9.54 -20.11
C SER A 110 -12.41 10.75 -20.45
N PHE A 111 -11.57 11.16 -19.51
CA PHE A 111 -10.65 12.29 -19.67
C PHE A 111 -9.22 11.81 -19.43
N GLY A 112 -8.28 12.29 -20.26
CA GLY A 112 -6.85 12.07 -20.06
C GLY A 112 -6.27 13.12 -19.11
N PHE A 113 -5.52 12.67 -18.12
CA PHE A 113 -4.76 13.54 -17.22
C PHE A 113 -3.27 13.32 -17.48
N GLY A 114 -2.63 14.32 -18.11
CA GLY A 114 -1.21 14.32 -18.49
C GLY A 114 -0.28 14.63 -17.34
#